data_AF-A0A417HC12-F1
#
_entry.id   AF-A0A417HC12-F1
#
_cell.length_a   1.000
_cell.length_b   1.000
_cell.length_c   1.000
_cell.angle_alpha   90.00
_cell.angle_beta   90.00
_cell.angle_gamma   90.00
#
_symmetry.space_group_name_H-M   'P 1'
#
loop_
_entity.id
_entity.type
_entity.pdbx_description
1 polymer ?
#
loop_
_entity_poly.entity_id
_entity_poly.type
_entity_poly.pdbx_seq_one_letter_code
_entity_poly.pdbx_strand_id
1 'polypeptide(L)'
;MDRKTNSCRPRQSRERGSFLTPRDRRQIDRRLSAILALLEGGEGALMFDGEPLNSSTRRLLVSSLRRQLEVTKALAKEKFTPKKYRRMR
;
A
#
# COMPACT_ATOMS: atom_id res chain seq x y z
N MET A 1 38.09 25.97 -12.38
CA MET A 1 37.16 26.88 -11.66
C MET A 1 35.74 26.40 -11.93
N ASP A 2 35.05 25.98 -10.89
CA ASP A 2 34.17 24.81 -10.87
C ASP A 2 32.71 25.07 -11.29
N ARG A 3 32.20 24.29 -12.26
CA ARG A 3 30.77 24.19 -12.53
C ARG A 3 30.15 23.25 -11.49
N LYS A 4 29.71 23.81 -10.35
CA LYS A 4 28.97 23.09 -9.32
C LYS A 4 27.73 22.44 -9.94
N THR A 5 27.74 21.11 -9.94
CA THR A 5 26.62 20.23 -10.26
C THR A 5 25.53 20.38 -9.20
N ASN A 6 24.51 21.20 -9.48
CA ASN A 6 23.27 21.16 -8.71
C ASN A 6 22.48 19.91 -9.09
N SER A 7 22.90 18.76 -8.56
CA SER A 7 22.03 17.59 -8.46
C SER A 7 20.96 17.91 -7.43
N CYS A 8 19.84 18.47 -7.89
CA CYS A 8 18.60 18.54 -7.14
C CYS A 8 18.12 17.10 -6.89
N ARG A 9 18.69 16.43 -5.90
CA ARG A 9 18.10 15.19 -5.37
C ARG A 9 16.71 15.58 -4.84
N PRO A 10 15.62 14.91 -5.29
CA PRO A 10 14.31 15.15 -4.70
C PRO A 10 14.44 14.88 -3.21
N ARG A 11 14.00 15.86 -2.40
CA ARG A 11 13.99 15.75 -0.94
C ARG A 11 13.22 14.48 -0.61
N GLN A 12 13.93 13.42 -0.21
CA GLN A 12 13.30 12.26 0.40
C GLN A 12 12.68 12.75 1.69
N SER A 13 11.36 13.01 1.63
CA SER A 13 10.53 13.41 2.76
C SER A 13 10.83 12.48 3.92
N ARG A 14 11.33 13.09 4.99
CA ARG A 14 11.75 12.44 6.22
C ARG A 14 10.59 11.63 6.80
N GLU A 15 10.93 10.45 7.29
CA GLU A 15 10.11 9.54 8.10
C GLU A 15 8.95 8.85 7.37
N ARG A 16 9.34 7.91 6.51
CA ARG A 16 8.53 6.77 6.04
C ARG A 16 8.13 5.90 7.24
N GLY A 17 7.19 6.37 8.03
CA GLY A 17 6.88 5.76 9.31
C GLY A 17 5.70 6.42 9.99
N SER A 18 4.64 6.76 9.25
CA SER A 18 3.33 6.88 9.90
C SER A 18 2.96 5.50 10.41
N PHE A 19 3.27 5.24 11.69
CA PHE A 19 2.96 3.99 12.37
C PHE A 19 1.50 3.61 12.06
N LEU A 20 1.33 2.51 11.33
CA LEU A 20 0.02 1.93 11.09
C LEU A 20 -0.49 1.44 12.44
N THR A 21 -1.58 2.04 12.91
CA THR A 21 -2.18 1.66 14.19
C THR A 21 -2.81 0.26 14.08
N PRO A 22 -3.09 -0.42 15.20
CA PRO A 22 -3.84 -1.67 15.17
C PRO A 22 -5.20 -1.54 14.46
N ARG A 23 -5.85 -0.37 14.56
CA ARG A 23 -7.09 -0.07 13.83
C ARG A 23 -6.86 0.02 12.33
N ASP A 24 -5.77 0.65 11.90
CA ASP A 24 -5.41 0.74 10.47
C ASP A 24 -5.15 -0.65 9.89
N ARG A 25 -4.44 -1.53 10.63
CA ARG A 25 -4.21 -2.92 10.25
C ARG A 25 -5.52 -3.69 10.04
N ARG A 26 -6.44 -3.61 11.01
CA ARG A 26 -7.79 -4.22 10.87
C ARG A 26 -8.55 -3.67 9.67
N GLN A 27 -8.42 -2.37 9.37
CA GLN A 27 -9.07 -1.78 8.20
C GLN A 27 -8.45 -2.26 6.89
N ILE A 28 -7.12 -2.41 6.85
CA ILE A 28 -6.40 -2.98 5.72
C ILE A 28 -6.85 -4.42 5.48
N ASP A 29 -6.94 -5.24 6.54
CA ASP A 29 -7.38 -6.64 6.44
C ASP A 29 -8.82 -6.74 5.90
N ARG A 30 -9.75 -5.93 6.43
CA ARG A 30 -11.14 -5.86 5.92
C ARG A 30 -11.22 -5.44 4.46
N ARG A 31 -10.35 -4.51 4.04
CA ARG A 31 -10.35 -4.02 2.66
C ARG A 31 -9.72 -5.03 1.72
N LEU A 32 -8.68 -5.72 2.16
CA LEU A 32 -8.07 -6.83 1.44
C LEU A 32 -9.10 -7.96 1.23
N SER A 33 -9.82 -8.37 2.27
CA SER A 33 -10.85 -9.41 2.15
C SER A 33 -11.99 -9.01 1.22
N ALA A 34 -12.43 -7.75 1.27
CA ALA A 34 -13.46 -7.24 0.36
C ALA A 34 -13.01 -7.26 -1.10
N ILE A 35 -11.76 -6.86 -1.37
CA ILE A 35 -11.19 -6.92 -2.73
C ILE A 35 -11.11 -8.36 -3.22
N LEU A 36 -10.63 -9.29 -2.38
CA LEU A 36 -10.55 -10.70 -2.75
C LEU A 36 -11.94 -11.29 -3.01
N ALA A 37 -12.93 -10.98 -2.19
CA ALA A 37 -14.31 -11.43 -2.41
C ALA A 37 -14.90 -10.90 -3.72
N LEU A 38 -14.61 -9.65 -4.10
CA LEU A 38 -15.04 -9.09 -5.39
C LEU A 38 -14.36 -9.78 -6.57
N LEU A 39 -13.08 -10.11 -6.43
CA LEU A 39 -12.31 -10.79 -7.48
C LEU A 39 -12.68 -12.27 -7.63
N GLU A 40 -13.14 -12.92 -6.55
CA GLU A 40 -13.53 -14.33 -6.53
C GLU A 40 -15.02 -14.54 -6.83
N GLY A 41 -15.87 -13.55 -6.52
CA GLY A 41 -17.32 -13.63 -6.69
C GLY A 41 -17.86 -13.18 -8.04
N GLY A 42 -17.00 -12.70 -8.95
CA GLY A 42 -17.40 -12.39 -10.33
C GLY A 42 -17.58 -13.65 -11.19
N GLU A 43 -18.28 -13.53 -12.32
CA GLU A 43 -18.61 -14.64 -13.25
C GLU A 43 -17.42 -15.38 -13.88
N GLY A 44 -16.18 -14.97 -13.58
CA GLY A 44 -14.97 -15.70 -13.91
C GLY A 44 -14.06 -15.76 -12.71
N ALA A 45 -13.72 -16.97 -12.26
CA ALA A 45 -12.58 -17.17 -11.37
C ALA A 45 -11.38 -16.37 -11.93
N LEU A 46 -10.61 -15.71 -11.07
CA LEU A 46 -9.40 -14.98 -11.48
C LEU A 46 -8.54 -15.84 -12.43
N MET A 47 -8.56 -15.52 -13.73
CA MET A 47 -7.72 -16.15 -14.75
C MET A 47 -6.53 -15.25 -15.07
N PHE A 48 -5.34 -15.82 -15.16
CA PHE A 48 -4.14 -15.14 -15.65
C PHE A 48 -3.70 -15.87 -16.91
N ASP A 49 -3.66 -15.14 -18.03
CA ASP A 49 -3.32 -15.70 -19.35
C ASP A 49 -4.28 -16.82 -19.83
N GLY A 50 -5.56 -16.73 -19.45
CA GLY A 50 -6.56 -17.74 -19.79
C GLY A 50 -6.53 -19.00 -18.91
N GLU A 51 -5.55 -19.13 -18.01
CA GLU A 51 -5.48 -20.20 -17.03
C GLU A 51 -6.01 -19.74 -15.66
N PRO A 52 -6.65 -20.62 -14.88
CA PRO A 52 -7.03 -20.30 -13.50
C PRO A 52 -5.78 -20.00 -12.66
N LEU A 53 -5.88 -19.01 -11.76
CA LEU A 53 -4.73 -18.59 -10.95
C LEU A 53 -4.17 -19.74 -10.09
N ASN A 54 -2.87 -20.02 -10.24
CA ASN A 54 -2.17 -20.94 -9.34
C ASN A 54 -2.09 -20.36 -7.90
N SER A 55 -2.07 -21.26 -6.91
CA SER A 55 -1.95 -20.96 -5.49
C SER A 55 -0.74 -20.09 -5.12
N SER A 56 0.40 -20.26 -5.79
CA SER A 56 1.62 -19.46 -5.60
C SER A 56 1.43 -18.01 -6.08
N THR A 57 0.91 -17.84 -7.29
CA THR A 57 0.59 -16.53 -7.88
C THR A 57 -0.46 -15.80 -7.04
N ARG A 58 -1.47 -16.52 -6.53
CA ARG A 58 -2.48 -15.95 -5.62
C ARG A 58 -1.87 -15.37 -4.36
N ARG A 59 -0.94 -16.09 -3.71
CA ARG A 59 -0.23 -15.59 -2.52
C ARG A 59 0.59 -14.34 -2.82
N LEU A 60 1.25 -14.30 -3.97
CA LEU A 60 2.00 -13.13 -4.41
C LEU A 60 1.09 -11.92 -4.65
N LEU A 61 -0.05 -12.13 -5.32
CA LEU A 61 -1.05 -11.10 -5.55
C LEU A 61 -1.58 -10.54 -4.23
N VAL A 62 -2.01 -11.41 -3.32
CA VAL A 62 -2.48 -11.04 -1.98
C VAL A 62 -1.42 -10.23 -1.23
N SER A 63 -0.16 -10.66 -1.26
CA SER A 63 0.95 -9.97 -0.60
C SER A 63 1.23 -8.59 -1.19
N SER A 64 1.15 -8.46 -2.52
CA SER A 64 1.32 -7.20 -3.23
C SER A 64 0.19 -6.21 -2.88
N LEU A 65 -1.06 -6.66 -2.93
CA LEU A 65 -2.23 -5.86 -2.58
C LEU A 65 -2.17 -5.36 -1.14
N ARG A 66 -1.81 -6.24 -0.20
CA ARG A 66 -1.63 -5.86 1.21
C ARG A 66 -0.61 -4.75 1.37
N ARG A 67 0.57 -4.90 0.74
CA ARG A 67 1.63 -3.89 0.79
C ARG A 67 1.18 -2.56 0.19
N GLN A 68 0.46 -2.58 -0.93
CA GLN A 68 -0.08 -1.36 -1.55
C GLN A 68 -1.08 -0.65 -0.63
N LEU A 69 -1.95 -1.39 0.08
CA LEU A 69 -2.89 -0.83 1.06
C LEU A 69 -2.16 -0.21 2.26
N GLU A 70 -1.10 -0.84 2.75
CA GLU A 70 -0.25 -0.31 3.83
C GLU A 70 0.39 1.02 3.42
N VAL A 71 1.00 1.07 2.22
CA VAL A 71 1.64 2.28 1.70
C VAL A 71 0.64 3.39 1.46
N THR A 72 -0.50 3.11 0.82
CA THR A 72 -1.53 4.13 0.58
C THR A 72 -2.11 4.66 1.88
N LYS A 73 -2.29 3.82 2.91
CA LYS A 73 -2.70 4.28 4.25
C LYS A 73 -1.65 5.17 4.90
N ALA A 74 -0.38 4.79 4.80
CA ALA A 74 0.72 5.58 5.34
C ALA A 74 0.79 6.98 4.68
N LEU A 75 0.69 7.03 3.36
CA LEU A 75 0.68 8.26 2.56
C LEU A 75 -0.55 9.12 2.85
N ALA A 76 -1.73 8.51 2.99
CA ALA A 76 -2.95 9.23 3.34
C ALA A 76 -2.84 9.88 4.73
N LYS A 77 -2.27 9.17 5.71
CA LYS A 77 -2.02 9.73 7.04
C LYS A 77 -1.02 10.88 6.97
N GLU A 78 0.04 10.75 6.16
CA GLU A 78 1.00 11.81 5.96
C GLU A 78 0.41 13.04 5.26
N LYS A 79 -0.47 12.86 4.26
CA LYS A 79 -1.06 13.97 3.50
C LYS A 79 -2.19 14.67 4.25
N PHE A 80 -3.11 13.90 4.84
CA PHE A 80 -4.37 14.43 5.37
C PHE A 80 -4.38 14.60 6.89
N THR A 81 -3.44 14.03 7.64
CA THR A 81 -3.36 14.25 9.09
C THR A 81 -2.54 15.52 9.36
N PRO A 82 -3.09 16.54 10.04
CA PRO A 82 -2.34 17.71 10.48
C PRO A 82 -1.13 17.33 11.33
N LYS A 83 -0.02 18.07 11.21
CA LYS A 83 1.25 17.76 11.91
C LYS A 83 1.09 17.60 13.43
N LYS A 84 0.18 18.37 14.06
CA LYS A 84 -0.11 18.28 15.51
C LYS A 84 -0.55 16.88 15.97
N TYR A 85 -1.18 16.09 15.11
CA TYR A 85 -1.72 14.77 15.47
C TYR A 85 -0.85 13.59 15.00
N ARG A 86 0.32 13.85 14.38
CA ARG A 86 1.19 12.78 13.86
C ARG A 86 2.06 12.10 14.91
N ARG A 87 2.40 12.80 16.00
CA ARG A 87 3.22 12.28 17.11
C ARG A 87 2.42 11.69 18.26
N MET A 88 1.11 11.95 18.30
CA MET A 88 0.27 11.66 19.47
C MET A 88 -0.31 10.23 19.45
N ARG A 89 0.23 9.30 18.65
CA ARG A 89 -0.44 8.04 18.34
C ARG A 89 0.47 6.89 17.96
#